data_AF-A0A1I4DID5-F1
#
_entry.id   AF-A0A1I4DID5-F1
#
_cell.length_a   1.000
_cell.length_b   1.000
_cell.length_c   1.000
_cell.angle_alpha   90.00
_cell.angle_beta   90.00
_cell.angle_gamma   90.00
#
_symmetry.space_group_name_H-M   'P 1'
#
loop_
_entity.id
_entity.type
_entity.pdbx_description
1 polymer ?
#
loop_
_entity_poly.entity_id
_entity_poly.type
_entity_poly.pdbx_seq_one_letter_code
_entity_poly.pdbx_strand_id
1 'polypeptide(L)'
;MNNRKRFYSLLLAFIMIAVSTVSAYADNEDIAAEENVEETQSEENTEIVEVPSAISMIKKSGELVLAVSYNNMKEVGYEIGDVVRVTMADYSVSMPFCYKDNDVDVNETVLINEDGSVGLTINGGSFAEESGIFEKVKDEDGTVGWKAKNGEEISSILVTISLEEKNSYLDDYNVRNMDRSTEREDFENDEQFANWRAVSGGNLKKNLIFRGSSPINITNENRVAYVEQLEINNGIRTILNLADSEKEIEERMDASNVQYYAALVSAGSVACLNMEYDFKAEDFREKTVEGIRFMLEHDGPYLIHCNEGKDRTGFVCALIEALLGADEDEITADYMQTYENYYNLDSDDDEYEYIEDNQLSDIFEALYGTEDYKNSSLDLRSAAECYLLKGGIEREEIQQFRQKMGNVDVDDIDNLTIDISGHKANENGIVRIYDSDRVFYEYTGDMIVPGNSSLTFGGNTYSSEDDYELEVRCNEHAGILTEKFIFNEKSGLPEKGISKLIYTASIAPKCVTDEDIEIETDDEEKIKRIVDLDSGAVIRRRNYHLDDDKTKIIFKNDYIGEVDLE
;
A
#
# COMPACT_ATOMS: atom_id res chain seq x y z
N MET A 1 -57.22 -2.99 -27.95
CA MET A 1 -58.58 -3.14 -27.33
C MET A 1 -58.61 -2.29 -26.05
N ASN A 2 -59.70 -1.65 -25.60
CA ASN A 2 -60.89 -2.23 -24.96
C ASN A 2 -60.51 -3.21 -23.81
N ASN A 3 -60.99 -3.13 -22.56
CA ASN A 3 -61.84 -2.14 -21.85
C ASN A 3 -61.92 -2.52 -20.34
N ARG A 4 -62.29 -1.58 -19.44
CA ARG A 4 -62.89 -1.74 -18.06
C ARG A 4 -61.94 -1.45 -16.86
N LYS A 5 -62.18 -0.43 -15.99
CA LYS A 5 -63.25 -0.13 -14.98
C LYS A 5 -62.92 -0.71 -13.57
N ARG A 6 -63.25 -0.09 -12.41
CA ARG A 6 -63.57 1.30 -11.98
C ARG A 6 -63.98 1.29 -10.47
N PHE A 7 -63.55 2.27 -9.66
CA PHE A 7 -64.13 2.66 -8.33
C PHE A 7 -64.13 1.59 -7.20
N TYR A 8 -64.34 1.84 -5.88
CA TYR A 8 -64.74 2.96 -4.97
C TYR A 8 -64.19 2.63 -3.53
N SER A 9 -64.19 3.44 -2.44
CA SER A 9 -64.46 4.87 -2.16
C SER A 9 -64.22 5.21 -0.65
N LEU A 10 -63.88 6.48 -0.33
CA LEU A 10 -63.89 7.14 1.02
C LEU A 10 -62.81 6.63 2.02
N LEU A 11 -62.38 7.39 3.04
CA LEU A 11 -63.09 8.38 3.89
C LEU A 11 -62.28 9.68 4.20
N LEU A 12 -62.96 10.78 4.54
CA LEU A 12 -62.36 12.05 5.01
C LEU A 12 -62.27 12.12 6.55
N ALA A 13 -61.28 12.86 7.06
CA ALA A 13 -61.46 13.73 8.23
C ALA A 13 -60.50 14.94 8.17
N PHE A 14 -61.03 16.16 8.34
CA PHE A 14 -60.26 17.39 8.54
C PHE A 14 -60.16 17.68 10.04
N ILE A 15 -59.03 18.22 10.49
CA ILE A 15 -58.99 19.16 11.63
C ILE A 15 -58.34 20.45 11.14
N MET A 16 -58.97 21.58 11.44
CA MET A 16 -58.49 22.92 11.10
C MET A 16 -58.57 23.77 12.38
N ILE A 17 -57.46 24.38 12.76
CA ILE A 17 -57.42 25.46 13.76
C ILE A 17 -56.70 26.63 13.09
N ALA A 18 -57.27 27.82 13.22
CA ALA A 18 -56.80 29.03 12.54
C ALA A 18 -56.21 30.03 13.53
N VAL A 19 -55.26 30.83 13.04
CA VAL A 19 -54.86 32.12 13.64
C VAL A 19 -55.02 33.18 12.55
N SER A 20 -55.46 34.39 12.92
CA SER A 20 -55.78 35.45 11.96
C SER A 20 -55.53 36.85 12.51
N THR A 21 -54.88 37.71 11.72
CA THR A 21 -54.88 39.17 11.89
C THR A 21 -54.56 39.90 10.57
N VAL A 22 -54.91 41.19 10.49
CA VAL A 22 -55.03 42.04 9.28
C VAL A 22 -54.67 43.49 9.69
N SER A 23 -54.02 44.37 8.92
CA SER A 23 -53.96 44.51 7.45
C SER A 23 -52.60 45.01 6.89
N ALA A 24 -52.59 45.21 5.57
CA ALA A 24 -51.57 45.80 4.70
C ALA A 24 -51.01 47.18 5.08
N TYR A 25 -49.82 47.49 4.55
CA TYR A 25 -49.64 48.53 3.51
C TYR A 25 -48.45 48.16 2.60
N ALA A 26 -48.26 48.85 1.48
CA ALA A 26 -47.20 48.57 0.49
C ALA A 26 -46.09 49.63 0.52
N ASP A 27 -44.85 49.23 0.18
CA ASP A 27 -44.18 49.60 -1.08
C ASP A 27 -42.86 48.80 -1.23
N ASN A 28 -42.40 48.55 -2.46
CA ASN A 28 -41.16 47.84 -2.79
C ASN A 28 -40.06 48.84 -3.22
N GLU A 29 -38.85 48.70 -2.69
CA GLU A 29 -37.59 49.02 -3.40
C GLU A 29 -36.58 47.87 -3.17
N ASP A 30 -35.65 47.71 -4.10
CA ASP A 30 -34.95 46.44 -4.35
C ASP A 30 -33.92 46.03 -3.29
N ILE A 31 -33.78 44.71 -3.09
CA ILE A 31 -32.52 43.94 -3.22
C ILE A 31 -32.89 42.46 -3.32
N ALA A 32 -32.29 41.75 -4.28
CA ALA A 32 -32.37 40.29 -4.34
C ALA A 32 -31.25 39.68 -3.48
N ALA A 33 -31.63 38.76 -2.60
CA ALA A 33 -30.74 37.84 -1.91
C ALA A 33 -31.26 36.42 -2.15
N GLU A 34 -30.37 35.44 -2.22
CA GLU A 34 -30.72 34.07 -2.62
C GLU A 34 -31.54 33.35 -1.53
N GLU A 35 -32.60 32.66 -1.94
CA GLU A 35 -33.39 31.81 -1.05
C GLU A 35 -32.65 30.48 -0.82
N ASN A 36 -31.97 30.35 0.33
CA ASN A 36 -31.56 29.05 0.83
C ASN A 36 -32.81 28.20 1.09
N VAL A 37 -32.95 27.09 0.35
CA VAL A 37 -33.96 26.08 0.63
C VAL A 37 -33.39 25.13 1.68
N GLU A 38 -33.74 25.37 2.95
CA GLU A 38 -33.52 24.38 4.01
C GLU A 38 -34.46 23.19 3.77
N GLU A 39 -33.99 22.17 3.06
CA GLU A 39 -34.62 20.85 3.07
C GLU A 39 -34.43 20.21 4.44
N THR A 40 -35.38 20.44 5.35
CA THR A 40 -35.45 19.73 6.63
C THR A 40 -35.78 18.26 6.37
N GLN A 41 -34.74 17.45 6.15
CA GLN A 41 -34.85 16.00 6.28
C GLN A 41 -35.27 15.69 7.73
N SER A 42 -36.28 14.83 7.88
CA SER A 42 -36.75 14.39 9.18
C SER A 42 -36.02 13.10 9.56
N GLU A 43 -34.86 13.24 10.20
CA GLU A 43 -34.17 12.13 10.85
C GLU A 43 -35.10 11.47 11.88
N GLU A 44 -35.53 10.23 11.63
CA GLU A 44 -36.15 9.40 12.67
C GLU A 44 -35.05 8.92 13.60
N ASN A 45 -34.66 9.80 14.53
CA ASN A 45 -33.65 9.56 15.56
C ASN A 45 -34.04 8.35 16.42
N THR A 46 -33.55 7.19 15.99
CA THR A 46 -33.82 5.89 16.56
C THR A 46 -32.78 5.68 17.64
N GLU A 47 -33.21 5.71 18.90
CA GLU A 47 -32.33 5.55 20.08
C GLU A 47 -31.75 4.12 20.08
N ILE A 48 -30.55 3.95 19.53
CA ILE A 48 -29.92 2.64 19.30
C ILE A 48 -29.71 1.92 20.63
N VAL A 49 -30.20 0.68 20.70
CA VAL A 49 -30.41 -0.03 21.96
C VAL A 49 -29.25 -0.99 22.24
N GLU A 50 -28.80 -1.07 23.50
CA GLU A 50 -27.92 -2.17 23.95
C GLU A 50 -28.61 -3.52 23.72
N VAL A 51 -27.91 -4.46 23.07
CA VAL A 51 -28.43 -5.79 22.74
C VAL A 51 -27.82 -6.84 23.68
N PRO A 52 -28.49 -7.20 24.79
CA PRO A 52 -28.08 -8.30 25.64
C PRO A 52 -28.41 -9.65 24.97
N SER A 53 -27.45 -10.55 25.01
CA SER A 53 -27.50 -11.86 24.38
C SER A 53 -26.76 -12.91 25.25
N ALA A 54 -26.75 -14.16 24.78
CA ALA A 54 -26.00 -15.26 25.38
C ALA A 54 -25.42 -16.13 24.26
N ILE A 55 -24.37 -16.91 24.57
CA ILE A 55 -23.72 -17.78 23.58
C ILE A 55 -24.62 -19.00 23.34
N SER A 56 -25.02 -19.23 22.09
CA SER A 56 -25.79 -20.42 21.71
C SER A 56 -24.88 -21.64 21.51
N MET A 57 -23.73 -21.44 20.85
CA MET A 57 -22.66 -22.42 20.68
C MET A 57 -21.33 -21.74 20.33
N ILE A 58 -20.24 -22.51 20.38
CA ILE A 58 -18.92 -22.10 19.88
C ILE A 58 -18.51 -23.09 18.78
N LYS A 59 -18.11 -22.60 17.60
CA LYS A 59 -17.63 -23.42 16.49
C LYS A 59 -16.28 -24.07 16.81
N LYS A 60 -15.90 -25.08 16.03
CA LYS A 60 -14.58 -25.73 16.14
C LYS A 60 -13.41 -24.79 15.82
N SER A 61 -13.65 -23.74 15.02
CA SER A 61 -12.71 -22.64 14.75
C SER A 61 -12.40 -21.80 15.99
N GLY A 62 -13.38 -21.58 16.87
CA GLY A 62 -13.30 -20.62 17.98
C GLY A 62 -14.26 -19.44 17.85
N GLU A 63 -15.03 -19.35 16.77
CA GLU A 63 -16.12 -18.37 16.63
C GLU A 63 -17.27 -18.64 17.62
N LEU A 64 -17.80 -17.57 18.21
CA LEU A 64 -18.94 -17.58 19.14
C LEU A 64 -20.23 -17.27 18.37
N VAL A 65 -21.18 -18.20 18.33
CA VAL A 65 -22.51 -17.98 17.74
C VAL A 65 -23.48 -17.58 18.84
N LEU A 66 -24.05 -16.38 18.77
CA LEU A 66 -24.96 -15.85 19.79
C LEU A 66 -26.40 -16.31 19.59
N ALA A 67 -27.23 -16.13 20.62
CA ALA A 67 -28.67 -16.44 20.60
C ALA A 67 -29.53 -15.33 19.98
N VAL A 68 -28.94 -14.21 19.54
CA VAL A 68 -29.61 -13.11 18.86
C VAL A 68 -29.45 -13.26 17.34
N SER A 69 -30.51 -12.96 16.57
CA SER A 69 -30.46 -13.04 15.12
C SER A 69 -29.75 -11.81 14.52
N TYR A 70 -29.07 -12.00 13.39
CA TYR A 70 -28.44 -10.90 12.65
C TYR A 70 -29.46 -9.85 12.19
N ASN A 71 -30.68 -10.29 11.84
CA ASN A 71 -31.77 -9.38 11.50
C ASN A 71 -32.30 -8.60 12.70
N ASN A 72 -32.25 -9.16 13.92
CA ASN A 72 -32.68 -8.46 15.13
C ASN A 72 -31.79 -7.23 15.43
N MET A 73 -30.49 -7.30 15.09
CA MET A 73 -29.58 -6.14 15.20
C MET A 73 -30.08 -5.00 14.29
N LYS A 74 -30.45 -5.33 13.05
CA LYS A 74 -30.99 -4.37 12.07
C LYS A 74 -32.37 -3.83 12.45
N GLU A 75 -33.23 -4.67 13.05
CA GLU A 75 -34.53 -4.23 13.59
C GLU A 75 -34.42 -3.26 14.78
N VAL A 76 -33.27 -3.16 15.45
CA VAL A 76 -33.04 -2.21 16.57
C VAL A 76 -32.04 -1.08 16.24
N GLY A 77 -31.72 -0.88 14.96
CA GLY A 77 -31.00 0.29 14.45
C GLY A 77 -29.50 0.13 14.19
N TYR A 78 -28.95 -1.09 14.26
CA TYR A 78 -27.57 -1.35 13.82
C TYR A 78 -27.52 -1.58 12.30
N GLU A 79 -26.58 -0.94 11.63
CA GLU A 79 -26.37 -1.00 10.18
C GLU A 79 -24.96 -1.51 9.87
N ILE A 80 -24.73 -2.00 8.65
CA ILE A 80 -23.40 -2.47 8.28
C ILE A 80 -22.44 -1.28 8.31
N GLY A 81 -21.23 -1.49 8.85
CA GLY A 81 -20.26 -0.43 9.07
C GLY A 81 -20.36 0.26 10.44
N ASP A 82 -21.34 -0.08 11.28
CA ASP A 82 -21.34 0.35 12.69
C ASP A 82 -20.18 -0.32 13.46
N VAL A 83 -19.39 0.47 14.18
CA VAL A 83 -18.43 -0.08 15.16
C VAL A 83 -19.15 -0.27 16.48
N VAL A 84 -19.12 -1.50 16.98
CA VAL A 84 -19.83 -1.92 18.19
C VAL A 84 -18.85 -2.38 19.26
N ARG A 85 -19.08 -1.92 20.48
CA ARG A 85 -18.41 -2.44 21.67
C ARG A 85 -19.12 -3.70 22.13
N VAL A 86 -18.37 -4.80 22.15
CA VAL A 86 -18.79 -6.07 22.76
C VAL A 86 -18.26 -6.13 24.19
N THR A 87 -19.08 -6.63 25.11
CA THR A 87 -18.69 -6.94 26.50
C THR A 87 -19.14 -8.35 26.88
N MET A 88 -18.24 -9.12 27.51
CA MET A 88 -18.48 -10.49 27.92
C MET A 88 -17.63 -10.82 29.16
N ALA A 89 -18.26 -11.07 30.30
CA ALA A 89 -17.59 -11.19 31.60
C ALA A 89 -16.68 -9.97 31.91
N ASP A 90 -15.36 -10.15 31.96
CA ASP A 90 -14.34 -9.13 32.14
C ASP A 90 -13.61 -8.73 30.83
N TYR A 91 -13.96 -9.35 29.70
CA TYR A 91 -13.47 -9.00 28.36
C TYR A 91 -14.34 -7.93 27.70
N SER A 92 -13.71 -6.96 27.03
CA SER A 92 -14.38 -6.02 26.12
C SER A 92 -13.46 -5.68 24.96
N VAL A 93 -14.05 -5.59 23.77
CA VAL A 93 -13.37 -5.27 22.51
C VAL A 93 -14.33 -4.47 21.62
N SER A 94 -13.77 -3.65 20.74
CA SER A 94 -14.49 -2.90 19.72
C SER A 94 -14.34 -3.64 18.38
N MET A 95 -15.42 -3.78 17.62
CA MET A 95 -15.39 -4.49 16.32
C MET A 95 -16.45 -3.92 15.38
N PRO A 96 -16.23 -3.90 14.06
CA PRO A 96 -17.26 -3.51 13.11
C PRO A 96 -18.34 -4.59 12.95
N PHE A 97 -19.53 -4.13 12.55
CA PHE A 97 -20.68 -4.97 12.20
C PHE A 97 -20.73 -5.16 10.68
N CYS A 98 -20.26 -6.31 10.22
CA CYS A 98 -20.13 -6.65 8.80
C CYS A 98 -21.06 -7.82 8.42
N TYR A 99 -20.86 -8.44 7.25
CA TYR A 99 -21.66 -9.59 6.80
C TYR A 99 -20.91 -10.92 6.95
N LYS A 100 -19.60 -10.92 6.72
CA LYS A 100 -18.67 -12.06 6.71
C LYS A 100 -17.45 -11.78 7.60
N ASP A 101 -16.68 -12.84 7.87
CA ASP A 101 -15.38 -12.76 8.55
C ASP A 101 -14.33 -12.01 7.71
N ASN A 102 -14.32 -12.21 6.39
CA ASN A 102 -13.36 -11.57 5.48
C ASN A 102 -13.73 -10.14 5.04
N ASP A 103 -14.70 -9.50 5.70
CA ASP A 103 -15.04 -8.08 5.48
C ASP A 103 -14.15 -7.12 6.32
N VAL A 104 -13.19 -7.66 7.09
CA VAL A 104 -12.16 -6.93 7.87
C VAL A 104 -10.76 -7.49 7.59
N ASP A 105 -9.70 -6.90 8.12
CA ASP A 105 -8.33 -7.40 7.91
C ASP A 105 -7.98 -8.61 8.77
N VAL A 106 -6.91 -9.31 8.37
CA VAL A 106 -6.52 -10.59 9.00
C VAL A 106 -6.07 -10.34 10.44
N ASN A 107 -6.56 -11.18 11.36
CA ASN A 107 -6.46 -11.05 12.81
C ASN A 107 -7.37 -9.98 13.47
N GLU A 108 -8.18 -9.23 12.71
CA GLU A 108 -9.17 -8.33 13.32
C GLU A 108 -10.43 -9.05 13.82
N THR A 109 -11.01 -8.56 14.90
CA THR A 109 -12.32 -9.03 15.41
C THR A 109 -13.47 -8.42 14.62
N VAL A 110 -14.51 -9.21 14.31
CA VAL A 110 -15.69 -8.73 13.56
C VAL A 110 -16.98 -9.44 13.99
N LEU A 111 -18.11 -8.70 13.90
CA LEU A 111 -19.45 -9.19 14.19
C LEU A 111 -20.23 -9.47 12.90
N ILE A 112 -20.62 -10.73 12.66
CA ILE A 112 -20.99 -11.26 11.33
C ILE A 112 -22.36 -11.94 11.27
N ASN A 113 -22.85 -12.24 10.07
CA ASN A 113 -24.08 -13.02 9.83
C ASN A 113 -23.78 -14.53 9.74
N GLU A 114 -23.76 -15.21 10.89
CA GLU A 114 -23.59 -16.66 10.95
C GLU A 114 -24.95 -17.38 10.82
N ASP A 115 -25.27 -17.87 9.61
CA ASP A 115 -26.51 -18.63 9.31
C ASP A 115 -27.81 -17.94 9.79
N GLY A 116 -27.81 -16.59 9.84
CA GLY A 116 -28.92 -15.76 10.33
C GLY A 116 -28.84 -15.39 11.82
N SER A 117 -27.85 -15.91 12.54
CA SER A 117 -27.47 -15.55 13.91
C SER A 117 -26.33 -14.53 13.89
N VAL A 118 -26.08 -13.85 15.02
CA VAL A 118 -24.84 -13.08 15.19
C VAL A 118 -23.67 -14.01 15.51
N GLY A 119 -22.62 -13.96 14.69
CA GLY A 119 -21.32 -14.57 14.98
C GLY A 119 -20.31 -13.52 15.48
N LEU A 120 -19.50 -13.88 16.48
CA LEU A 120 -18.32 -13.13 16.93
C LEU A 120 -17.08 -13.94 16.52
N THR A 121 -16.25 -13.37 15.65
CA THR A 121 -15.10 -14.06 15.06
C THR A 121 -13.86 -13.18 15.02
N ILE A 122 -12.76 -13.76 14.57
CA ILE A 122 -11.54 -13.07 14.15
C ILE A 122 -11.25 -13.53 12.72
N ASN A 123 -10.96 -12.63 11.78
CA ASN A 123 -10.62 -13.03 10.42
C ASN A 123 -9.32 -13.87 10.43
N GLY A 124 -9.38 -15.11 9.91
CA GLY A 124 -8.30 -16.10 10.00
C GLY A 124 -8.04 -16.67 11.41
N GLY A 125 -8.72 -16.18 12.46
CA GLY A 125 -8.37 -16.42 13.86
C GLY A 125 -9.39 -17.21 14.70
N SER A 126 -9.34 -17.01 16.03
CA SER A 126 -10.07 -17.83 17.01
C SER A 126 -10.52 -16.98 18.22
N PHE A 127 -11.70 -16.36 18.13
CA PHE A 127 -12.23 -15.45 19.16
C PHE A 127 -12.34 -16.09 20.55
N ALA A 128 -12.66 -17.39 20.64
CA ALA A 128 -12.72 -18.14 21.89
C ALA A 128 -11.35 -18.35 22.56
N GLU A 129 -10.25 -18.32 21.79
CA GLU A 129 -8.88 -18.36 22.31
C GLU A 129 -8.46 -16.98 22.80
N GLU A 130 -8.64 -15.97 21.95
CA GLU A 130 -8.20 -14.58 22.17
C GLU A 130 -8.94 -13.91 23.33
N SER A 131 -10.26 -14.11 23.44
CA SER A 131 -11.06 -13.61 24.57
C SER A 131 -10.62 -14.16 25.93
N GLY A 132 -9.74 -15.16 25.98
CA GLY A 132 -9.16 -15.70 27.21
C GLY A 132 -10.16 -16.44 28.12
N ILE A 133 -11.46 -16.41 27.83
CA ILE A 133 -12.53 -16.96 28.67
C ILE A 133 -12.72 -18.46 28.46
N PHE A 134 -12.39 -19.00 27.28
CA PHE A 134 -12.62 -20.40 26.92
C PHE A 134 -11.32 -21.19 26.78
N GLU A 135 -11.41 -22.49 27.01
CA GLU A 135 -10.33 -23.45 26.73
C GLU A 135 -10.80 -24.53 25.76
N LYS A 136 -9.93 -24.82 24.79
CA LYS A 136 -10.13 -25.80 23.73
C LYS A 136 -10.07 -27.21 24.32
N VAL A 137 -11.15 -27.97 24.21
CA VAL A 137 -11.27 -29.34 24.71
C VAL A 137 -11.29 -30.35 23.57
N LYS A 138 -10.98 -31.61 23.91
CA LYS A 138 -11.04 -32.73 22.98
C LYS A 138 -11.79 -33.90 23.62
N ASP A 139 -12.90 -34.29 23.01
CA ASP A 139 -13.79 -35.35 23.48
C ASP A 139 -13.22 -36.76 23.22
N GLU A 140 -13.84 -37.79 23.81
CA GLU A 140 -13.38 -39.19 23.72
C GLU A 140 -13.39 -39.76 22.28
N ASP A 141 -14.16 -39.17 21.36
CA ASP A 141 -14.19 -39.50 19.93
C ASP A 141 -13.09 -38.77 19.12
N GLY A 142 -12.38 -37.83 19.75
CA GLY A 142 -11.40 -36.96 19.11
C GLY A 142 -11.96 -35.64 18.55
N THR A 143 -13.26 -35.36 18.71
CA THR A 143 -13.86 -34.08 18.35
C THR A 143 -13.26 -32.95 19.20
N VAL A 144 -12.96 -31.82 18.55
CA VAL A 144 -12.56 -30.58 19.23
C VAL A 144 -13.80 -29.72 19.51
N GLY A 145 -13.84 -29.12 20.69
CA GLY A 145 -14.87 -28.18 21.14
C GLY A 145 -14.31 -27.20 22.17
N TRP A 146 -15.18 -26.48 22.88
CA TRP A 146 -14.80 -25.41 23.82
C TRP A 146 -15.63 -25.46 25.11
N LYS A 147 -15.03 -25.02 26.22
CA LYS A 147 -15.72 -24.77 27.50
C LYS A 147 -15.18 -23.52 28.18
N ALA A 148 -15.97 -22.89 29.05
CA ALA A 148 -15.52 -21.76 29.85
C ALA A 148 -14.50 -22.22 30.92
N LYS A 149 -13.40 -21.46 31.09
CA LYS A 149 -12.32 -21.78 32.05
C LYS A 149 -12.79 -21.74 33.52
N ASN A 150 -13.82 -20.95 33.81
CA ASN A 150 -14.44 -20.87 35.13
C ASN A 150 -15.36 -22.09 35.46
N GLY A 151 -15.68 -22.93 34.47
CA GLY A 151 -16.54 -24.11 34.62
C GLY A 151 -18.04 -23.84 34.48
N GLU A 152 -18.45 -22.66 34.03
CA GLU A 152 -19.85 -22.33 33.74
C GLU A 152 -20.33 -22.90 32.40
N GLU A 153 -21.66 -23.04 32.22
CA GLU A 153 -22.24 -23.38 30.92
C GLU A 153 -22.13 -22.16 29.98
N ILE A 154 -21.67 -22.35 28.74
CA ILE A 154 -21.44 -21.24 27.79
C ILE A 154 -22.70 -20.38 27.57
N SER A 155 -23.88 -21.00 27.62
CA SER A 155 -25.19 -20.36 27.50
C SER A 155 -25.64 -19.55 28.73
N SER A 156 -24.87 -19.60 29.82
CA SER A 156 -25.06 -18.74 31.00
C SER A 156 -24.16 -17.49 30.99
N ILE A 157 -23.17 -17.44 30.08
CA ILE A 157 -22.35 -16.25 29.86
C ILE A 157 -23.16 -15.25 29.04
N LEU A 158 -23.34 -14.06 29.60
CA LEU A 158 -24.00 -12.95 28.93
C LEU A 158 -23.00 -12.18 28.07
N VAL A 159 -23.45 -11.79 26.88
CA VAL A 159 -22.74 -10.91 25.94
C VAL A 159 -23.63 -9.70 25.72
N THR A 160 -23.10 -8.49 25.89
CA THR A 160 -23.83 -7.26 25.54
C THR A 160 -23.11 -6.56 24.39
N ILE A 161 -23.87 -6.25 23.35
CA ILE A 161 -23.42 -5.46 22.20
C ILE A 161 -24.00 -4.06 22.37
N SER A 162 -23.17 -3.03 22.25
CA SER A 162 -23.58 -1.62 22.28
C SER A 162 -22.89 -0.87 21.15
N LEU A 163 -23.60 0.01 20.47
CA LEU A 163 -22.98 0.93 19.50
C LEU A 163 -21.87 1.72 20.18
N GLU A 164 -20.72 1.82 19.52
CA GLU A 164 -19.64 2.73 19.92
C GLU A 164 -19.58 3.92 18.96
N GLU A 165 -19.56 3.64 17.65
CA GLU A 165 -19.58 4.65 16.60
C GLU A 165 -20.51 4.23 15.45
N LYS A 166 -21.26 5.19 14.90
CA LYS A 166 -22.22 4.96 13.82
C LYS A 166 -21.50 5.03 12.47
N ASN A 167 -21.62 3.98 11.67
CA ASN A 167 -21.13 3.87 10.29
C ASN A 167 -19.63 4.19 10.07
N SER A 168 -18.77 4.22 11.10
CA SER A 168 -17.34 4.58 10.95
C SER A 168 -16.48 3.52 10.24
N TYR A 169 -17.03 2.33 9.97
CA TYR A 169 -16.45 1.28 9.13
C TYR A 169 -17.28 1.04 7.84
N LEU A 170 -18.16 1.97 7.46
CA LEU A 170 -19.03 1.79 6.28
C LEU A 170 -18.23 1.84 4.97
N ASP A 171 -17.29 2.76 4.86
CA ASP A 171 -16.56 3.00 3.61
C ASP A 171 -15.51 1.89 3.36
N ASP A 172 -14.82 1.44 4.40
CA ASP A 172 -14.06 0.18 4.44
C ASP A 172 -14.88 -0.99 3.89
N TYR A 173 -16.07 -1.23 4.46
CA TYR A 173 -16.94 -2.32 4.06
C TYR A 173 -17.37 -2.19 2.59
N ASN A 174 -17.72 -0.98 2.14
CA ASN A 174 -18.16 -0.68 0.78
C ASN A 174 -17.03 -0.98 -0.22
N VAL A 175 -15.84 -0.43 0.00
CA VAL A 175 -14.67 -0.62 -0.87
C VAL A 175 -14.21 -2.09 -0.89
N ARG A 176 -14.35 -2.82 0.21
CA ARG A 176 -14.12 -4.29 0.27
C ARG A 176 -15.19 -5.11 -0.46
N ASN A 177 -16.42 -4.60 -0.62
CA ASN A 177 -17.56 -5.32 -1.22
C ASN A 177 -18.12 -4.68 -2.51
N MET A 178 -17.37 -3.82 -3.21
CA MET A 178 -17.80 -3.19 -4.47
C MET A 178 -18.22 -4.22 -5.54
N ASP A 179 -19.37 -3.96 -6.18
CA ASP A 179 -19.86 -4.75 -7.32
C ASP A 179 -18.89 -4.62 -8.51
N ARG A 180 -18.58 -5.75 -9.17
CA ARG A 180 -17.72 -5.80 -10.36
C ARG A 180 -18.34 -6.65 -11.46
N SER A 181 -18.11 -6.29 -12.73
CA SER A 181 -18.56 -7.13 -13.84
C SER A 181 -17.63 -8.33 -14.10
N THR A 182 -18.25 -9.50 -14.24
CA THR A 182 -17.65 -10.75 -14.73
C THR A 182 -17.83 -10.95 -16.23
N GLU A 183 -18.56 -10.07 -16.92
CA GLU A 183 -18.89 -10.20 -18.34
C GLU A 183 -17.94 -9.36 -19.21
N ARG A 184 -17.30 -10.01 -20.19
CA ARG A 184 -16.34 -9.33 -21.09
C ARG A 184 -16.98 -8.17 -21.86
N GLU A 185 -18.26 -8.24 -22.19
CA GLU A 185 -18.94 -7.24 -23.05
C GLU A 185 -19.08 -5.85 -22.39
N ASP A 186 -18.90 -5.73 -21.07
CA ASP A 186 -19.01 -4.46 -20.34
C ASP A 186 -17.72 -3.59 -20.42
N PHE A 187 -16.62 -4.13 -20.96
CA PHE A 187 -15.29 -3.50 -21.01
C PHE A 187 -14.88 -3.16 -22.46
N GLU A 188 -14.09 -2.10 -22.68
CA GLU A 188 -13.70 -1.67 -24.03
C GLU A 188 -12.81 -2.70 -24.75
N ASN A 189 -11.86 -3.28 -24.03
CA ASN A 189 -10.77 -4.09 -24.58
C ASN A 189 -10.43 -5.27 -23.64
N ASP A 190 -9.60 -6.21 -24.14
CA ASP A 190 -9.27 -7.43 -23.40
C ASP A 190 -8.34 -7.11 -22.23
N GLU A 191 -7.53 -6.07 -22.39
CA GLU A 191 -6.60 -5.54 -21.40
C GLU A 191 -7.35 -5.01 -20.16
N GLN A 192 -8.35 -4.14 -20.34
CA GLN A 192 -9.20 -3.63 -19.26
C GLN A 192 -9.91 -4.77 -18.52
N PHE A 193 -10.52 -5.71 -19.24
CA PHE A 193 -11.17 -6.89 -18.65
C PHE A 193 -10.19 -7.83 -17.94
N ALA A 194 -8.91 -7.83 -18.30
CA ALA A 194 -7.86 -8.58 -17.62
C ALA A 194 -7.16 -7.75 -16.51
N ASN A 195 -7.54 -6.49 -16.27
CA ASN A 195 -6.78 -5.51 -15.48
C ASN A 195 -5.29 -5.40 -15.94
N TRP A 196 -5.03 -5.69 -17.21
CA TRP A 196 -3.70 -5.90 -17.76
C TRP A 196 -3.10 -4.59 -18.28
N ARG A 197 -1.91 -4.25 -17.81
CA ARG A 197 -1.13 -3.12 -18.35
C ARG A 197 0.37 -3.34 -18.17
N ALA A 198 1.16 -2.61 -18.95
CA ALA A 198 2.58 -2.45 -18.67
C ALA A 198 2.74 -1.46 -17.51
N VAL A 199 3.48 -1.86 -16.48
CA VAL A 199 3.93 -1.00 -15.38
C VAL A 199 4.87 0.07 -15.98
N SER A 200 4.85 1.31 -15.49
CA SER A 200 5.47 2.41 -16.27
C SER A 200 6.06 3.61 -15.52
N GLY A 201 5.88 3.71 -14.21
CA GLY A 201 6.45 4.77 -13.38
C GLY A 201 7.97 4.82 -13.36
N GLY A 202 8.49 6.01 -13.11
CA GLY A 202 9.90 6.31 -12.99
C GLY A 202 10.68 5.94 -14.25
N ASN A 203 11.85 5.34 -14.05
CA ASN A 203 12.78 5.06 -15.15
C ASN A 203 12.55 3.66 -15.79
N LEU A 204 11.46 2.94 -15.53
CA LEU A 204 11.25 1.54 -15.96
C LEU A 204 11.31 1.31 -17.48
N LYS A 205 12.01 0.23 -17.91
CA LYS A 205 12.08 -0.19 -19.32
C LYS A 205 10.67 -0.51 -19.85
N LYS A 206 10.26 0.18 -20.91
CA LYS A 206 8.91 0.06 -21.47
C LYS A 206 8.60 -1.36 -21.93
N ASN A 207 7.43 -1.87 -21.55
CA ASN A 207 6.95 -3.22 -21.82
C ASN A 207 7.87 -4.33 -21.25
N LEU A 208 8.63 -4.04 -20.17
CA LEU A 208 9.41 -5.06 -19.47
C LEU A 208 8.61 -5.76 -18.36
N ILE A 209 7.82 -5.02 -17.60
CA ILE A 209 6.98 -5.55 -16.52
C ILE A 209 5.51 -5.25 -16.85
N PHE A 210 4.66 -6.25 -16.65
CA PHE A 210 3.20 -6.15 -16.76
C PHE A 210 2.57 -6.55 -15.43
N ARG A 211 1.43 -5.94 -15.11
CA ARG A 211 0.54 -6.35 -14.01
C ARG A 211 -0.83 -6.75 -14.56
N GLY A 212 -1.53 -7.66 -13.89
CA GLY A 212 -2.86 -8.12 -14.32
C GLY A 212 -3.55 -9.08 -13.36
N SER A 213 -4.77 -9.49 -13.75
CA SER A 213 -5.55 -10.56 -13.08
C SER A 213 -4.80 -11.90 -13.13
N SER A 214 -5.12 -12.81 -12.21
CA SER A 214 -4.51 -14.15 -12.22
C SER A 214 -4.78 -14.91 -13.54
N PRO A 215 -3.75 -15.49 -14.18
CA PRO A 215 -3.90 -16.42 -15.31
C PRO A 215 -4.39 -17.81 -14.88
N ILE A 216 -4.66 -18.07 -13.59
CA ILE A 216 -5.10 -19.40 -13.12
C ILE A 216 -6.22 -19.39 -12.06
N ASN A 217 -6.60 -18.26 -11.47
CA ASN A 217 -7.57 -18.25 -10.37
C ASN A 217 -9.01 -18.50 -10.84
N ILE A 218 -9.63 -19.53 -10.24
CA ILE A 218 -11.00 -19.97 -10.52
C ILE A 218 -12.09 -18.94 -10.17
N THR A 219 -11.86 -18.03 -9.21
CA THR A 219 -12.84 -16.96 -8.90
C THR A 219 -12.97 -15.93 -10.01
N ASN A 220 -12.00 -15.87 -10.91
CA ASN A 220 -11.98 -15.03 -12.11
C ASN A 220 -11.95 -15.90 -13.40
N GLU A 221 -12.56 -17.09 -13.39
CA GLU A 221 -12.60 -18.05 -14.52
C GLU A 221 -12.86 -17.41 -15.90
N ASN A 222 -13.77 -16.43 -15.97
CA ASN A 222 -14.10 -15.70 -17.19
C ASN A 222 -12.94 -14.87 -17.77
N ARG A 223 -12.02 -14.37 -16.92
CA ARG A 223 -10.87 -13.52 -17.32
C ARG A 223 -9.67 -14.36 -17.77
N VAL A 224 -9.45 -15.55 -17.19
CA VAL A 224 -8.27 -16.41 -17.41
C VAL A 224 -7.88 -16.58 -18.89
N ALA A 225 -8.85 -16.88 -19.76
CA ALA A 225 -8.58 -17.10 -21.19
C ALA A 225 -8.08 -15.85 -21.93
N TYR A 226 -8.41 -14.65 -21.45
CA TYR A 226 -7.91 -13.38 -21.99
C TYR A 226 -6.50 -13.09 -21.46
N VAL A 227 -6.26 -13.35 -20.16
CA VAL A 227 -4.91 -13.24 -19.56
C VAL A 227 -3.90 -14.11 -20.31
N GLU A 228 -4.21 -15.39 -20.58
CA GLU A 228 -3.31 -16.28 -21.34
C GLU A 228 -2.98 -15.73 -22.75
N GLN A 229 -3.96 -15.15 -23.46
CA GLN A 229 -3.68 -14.52 -24.76
C GLN A 229 -2.81 -13.27 -24.61
N LEU A 230 -2.96 -12.49 -23.54
CA LEU A 230 -2.14 -11.31 -23.26
C LEU A 230 -0.71 -11.70 -22.84
N GLU A 231 -0.52 -12.78 -22.10
CA GLU A 231 0.80 -13.38 -21.83
C GLU A 231 1.51 -13.76 -23.14
N ILE A 232 0.82 -14.48 -24.03
CA ILE A 232 1.35 -14.93 -25.32
C ILE A 232 1.66 -13.75 -26.25
N ASN A 233 0.76 -12.75 -26.31
CA ASN A 233 0.90 -11.59 -27.21
C ASN A 233 2.02 -10.64 -26.78
N ASN A 234 2.22 -10.43 -25.48
CA ASN A 234 3.33 -9.65 -24.95
C ASN A 234 4.64 -10.47 -24.84
N GLY A 235 4.55 -11.80 -24.97
CA GLY A 235 5.69 -12.71 -24.96
C GLY A 235 6.33 -12.85 -23.58
N ILE A 236 5.49 -12.91 -22.53
CA ILE A 236 5.90 -13.08 -21.14
C ILE A 236 6.77 -14.33 -20.98
N ARG A 237 7.85 -14.21 -20.23
CA ARG A 237 8.83 -15.29 -20.01
C ARG A 237 9.02 -15.67 -18.56
N THR A 238 8.53 -14.84 -17.65
CA THR A 238 8.76 -14.97 -16.21
C THR A 238 7.56 -14.42 -15.49
N ILE A 239 7.07 -15.12 -14.48
CA ILE A 239 5.89 -14.69 -13.71
C ILE A 239 6.24 -14.66 -12.22
N LEU A 240 5.87 -13.59 -11.54
CA LEU A 240 5.73 -13.57 -10.09
C LEU A 240 4.26 -13.83 -9.74
N ASN A 241 3.96 -15.05 -9.30
CA ASN A 241 2.68 -15.34 -8.68
C ASN A 241 2.81 -15.03 -7.18
N LEU A 242 2.15 -13.95 -6.76
CA LEU A 242 2.17 -13.45 -5.40
C LEU A 242 1.14 -14.15 -4.50
N ALA A 243 0.20 -14.90 -5.06
CA ALA A 243 -1.03 -15.30 -4.36
C ALA A 243 -1.19 -16.80 -4.10
N ASP A 244 -0.75 -17.66 -5.02
CA ASP A 244 -1.08 -19.09 -4.98
C ASP A 244 0.07 -19.94 -4.41
N SER A 245 -0.26 -21.08 -3.78
CA SER A 245 0.69 -22.13 -3.40
C SER A 245 1.02 -23.09 -4.56
N GLU A 246 2.15 -23.82 -4.48
CA GLU A 246 2.54 -24.82 -5.49
C GLU A 246 1.41 -25.85 -5.72
N LYS A 247 0.75 -26.25 -4.63
CA LYS A 247 -0.37 -27.19 -4.65
C LYS A 247 -1.58 -26.63 -5.40
N GLU A 248 -1.88 -25.35 -5.23
CA GLU A 248 -2.99 -24.69 -5.94
C GLU A 248 -2.67 -24.48 -7.41
N ILE A 249 -1.41 -24.18 -7.74
CA ILE A 249 -0.93 -24.21 -9.11
C ILE A 249 -1.15 -25.61 -9.71
N GLU A 250 -0.63 -26.68 -9.08
CA GLU A 250 -0.83 -28.07 -9.53
C GLU A 250 -2.31 -28.43 -9.75
N GLU A 251 -3.20 -28.07 -8.82
CA GLU A 251 -4.64 -28.35 -8.89
C GLU A 251 -5.37 -27.57 -10.00
N ARG A 252 -4.73 -26.55 -10.62
CA ARG A 252 -5.32 -25.69 -11.66
C ARG A 252 -4.70 -25.88 -13.05
N MET A 253 -3.55 -26.56 -13.20
CA MET A 253 -2.83 -26.72 -14.48
C MET A 253 -3.56 -27.52 -15.58
N ASP A 254 -4.61 -28.29 -15.25
CA ASP A 254 -5.31 -29.18 -16.19
C ASP A 254 -6.27 -28.46 -17.18
N ALA A 255 -6.44 -27.14 -17.07
CA ALA A 255 -7.35 -26.37 -17.91
C ALA A 255 -6.81 -26.11 -19.34
N SER A 256 -7.72 -25.90 -20.31
CA SER A 256 -7.35 -25.70 -21.72
C SER A 256 -6.76 -24.31 -22.04
N ASN A 257 -6.86 -23.39 -21.10
CA ASN A 257 -6.58 -21.95 -21.19
C ASN A 257 -5.57 -21.50 -20.12
N VAL A 258 -4.73 -22.42 -19.65
CA VAL A 258 -3.56 -22.18 -18.77
C VAL A 258 -2.31 -22.88 -19.30
N GLN A 259 -2.32 -23.27 -20.59
CA GLN A 259 -1.26 -24.07 -21.22
C GLN A 259 0.04 -23.28 -21.35
N TYR A 260 -0.03 -21.95 -21.53
CA TYR A 260 1.15 -21.09 -21.56
C TYR A 260 1.78 -20.97 -20.18
N TYR A 261 0.99 -20.62 -19.17
CA TYR A 261 1.39 -20.59 -17.76
C TYR A 261 1.98 -21.94 -17.31
N ALA A 262 1.31 -23.06 -17.59
CA ALA A 262 1.80 -24.40 -17.26
C ALA A 262 3.13 -24.76 -17.95
N ALA A 263 3.40 -24.20 -19.14
CA ALA A 263 4.69 -24.35 -19.81
C ALA A 263 5.80 -23.50 -19.15
N LEU A 264 5.47 -22.32 -18.61
CA LEU A 264 6.39 -21.50 -17.81
C LEU A 264 6.69 -22.13 -16.45
N VAL A 265 5.69 -22.69 -15.76
CA VAL A 265 5.87 -23.51 -14.55
C VAL A 265 6.79 -24.70 -14.85
N SER A 266 6.52 -25.42 -15.94
CA SER A 266 7.35 -26.55 -16.40
C SER A 266 8.79 -26.16 -16.80
N ALA A 267 9.05 -24.87 -17.06
CA ALA A 267 10.37 -24.32 -17.35
C ALA A 267 11.08 -23.78 -16.10
N GLY A 268 10.43 -23.77 -14.93
CA GLY A 268 10.94 -23.13 -13.71
C GLY A 268 10.89 -21.60 -13.76
N SER A 269 10.07 -21.02 -14.63
CA SER A 269 10.01 -19.56 -14.89
C SER A 269 8.81 -18.88 -14.22
N VAL A 270 8.29 -19.45 -13.13
CA VAL A 270 7.23 -18.89 -12.30
C VAL A 270 7.67 -18.97 -10.84
N ALA A 271 7.75 -17.83 -10.15
CA ALA A 271 7.88 -17.79 -8.70
C ALA A 271 6.51 -18.02 -8.06
N CYS A 272 6.48 -18.76 -6.95
CA CYS A 272 5.28 -19.21 -6.28
C CYS A 272 5.30 -18.75 -4.81
N LEU A 273 5.08 -17.47 -4.59
CA LEU A 273 5.46 -16.82 -3.32
C LEU A 273 4.44 -17.05 -2.18
N ASN A 274 3.16 -17.33 -2.49
CA ASN A 274 2.10 -17.54 -1.49
C ASN A 274 2.14 -16.47 -0.37
N MET A 275 2.00 -15.20 -0.74
CA MET A 275 2.09 -14.06 0.18
C MET A 275 0.73 -13.81 0.83
N GLU A 276 0.71 -13.54 2.13
CA GLU A 276 -0.47 -13.02 2.82
C GLU A 276 -0.70 -11.52 2.48
N TYR A 277 -1.68 -10.87 3.11
CA TYR A 277 -2.01 -9.46 2.82
C TYR A 277 -1.10 -8.44 3.53
N ASP A 278 -0.58 -8.77 4.72
CA ASP A 278 0.13 -7.82 5.60
C ASP A 278 1.46 -7.34 5.01
N PHE A 279 1.46 -6.13 4.41
CA PHE A 279 2.65 -5.48 3.86
C PHE A 279 3.71 -5.13 4.92
N LYS A 280 3.31 -5.01 6.19
CA LYS A 280 4.17 -4.63 7.34
C LYS A 280 4.81 -5.89 7.99
N ALA A 281 4.41 -7.11 7.61
CA ALA A 281 4.99 -8.37 8.08
C ALA A 281 6.42 -8.68 7.56
N GLU A 282 7.14 -9.49 8.33
CA GLU A 282 8.47 -10.04 7.99
C GLU A 282 8.42 -11.01 6.80
N ASP A 283 7.55 -12.03 6.86
CA ASP A 283 7.29 -13.00 5.78
C ASP A 283 6.95 -12.34 4.43
N PHE A 284 6.22 -11.22 4.45
CA PHE A 284 5.90 -10.46 3.25
C PHE A 284 7.15 -9.77 2.66
N ARG A 285 8.01 -9.18 3.51
CA ARG A 285 9.29 -8.61 3.06
C ARG A 285 10.21 -9.67 2.49
N GLU A 286 10.39 -10.79 3.19
CA GLU A 286 11.22 -11.92 2.72
C GLU A 286 10.76 -12.43 1.34
N LYS A 287 9.46 -12.67 1.17
CA LYS A 287 8.87 -13.12 -0.11
C LYS A 287 8.96 -12.05 -1.21
N THR A 288 8.84 -10.77 -0.86
CA THR A 288 9.07 -9.68 -1.82
C THR A 288 10.51 -9.73 -2.33
N VAL A 289 11.48 -9.92 -1.44
CA VAL A 289 12.90 -10.09 -1.79
C VAL A 289 13.15 -11.37 -2.59
N GLU A 290 12.48 -12.48 -2.29
CA GLU A 290 12.50 -13.70 -3.13
C GLU A 290 12.02 -13.40 -4.57
N GLY A 291 10.91 -12.67 -4.72
CA GLY A 291 10.41 -12.24 -6.03
C GLY A 291 11.40 -11.35 -6.80
N ILE A 292 12.03 -10.39 -6.13
CA ILE A 292 13.08 -9.54 -6.71
C ILE A 292 14.30 -10.36 -7.14
N ARG A 293 14.77 -11.31 -6.31
CA ARG A 293 15.85 -12.24 -6.63
C ARG A 293 15.49 -13.16 -7.81
N PHE A 294 14.27 -13.67 -7.87
CA PHE A 294 13.79 -14.47 -9.00
C PHE A 294 13.78 -13.67 -10.32
N MET A 295 13.40 -12.39 -10.27
CA MET A 295 13.49 -11.47 -11.41
C MET A 295 14.93 -11.10 -11.78
N LEU A 296 15.90 -11.14 -10.85
CA LEU A 296 17.33 -11.02 -11.15
C LEU A 296 17.86 -12.24 -11.91
N GLU A 297 17.44 -13.46 -11.55
CA GLU A 297 17.88 -14.69 -12.21
C GLU A 297 17.26 -14.92 -13.59
N HIS A 298 16.01 -14.48 -13.82
CA HIS A 298 15.24 -14.79 -15.04
C HIS A 298 15.06 -13.59 -15.98
N ASP A 299 15.00 -13.82 -17.30
CA ASP A 299 14.86 -12.77 -18.33
C ASP A 299 13.40 -12.53 -18.72
N GLY A 300 12.90 -11.31 -18.52
CA GLY A 300 11.54 -10.90 -18.93
C GLY A 300 11.30 -10.80 -20.45
N PRO A 301 10.12 -10.34 -20.90
CA PRO A 301 9.11 -9.62 -20.10
C PRO A 301 8.49 -10.41 -18.94
N TYR A 302 8.18 -9.70 -17.85
CA TYR A 302 7.65 -10.22 -16.61
C TYR A 302 6.14 -9.95 -16.50
N LEU A 303 5.40 -10.89 -15.90
CA LEU A 303 4.06 -10.63 -15.35
C LEU A 303 4.15 -10.69 -13.81
N ILE A 304 3.52 -9.74 -13.12
CA ILE A 304 3.33 -9.76 -11.68
C ILE A 304 1.82 -9.84 -11.43
N HIS A 305 1.35 -10.84 -10.69
CA HIS A 305 -0.07 -11.00 -10.39
C HIS A 305 -0.33 -11.56 -9.00
N CYS A 306 -1.46 -11.17 -8.41
CA CYS A 306 -2.12 -11.83 -7.29
C CYS A 306 -3.39 -12.51 -7.82
N ASN A 307 -4.51 -12.44 -7.11
CA ASN A 307 -5.82 -12.86 -7.62
C ASN A 307 -6.33 -11.93 -8.75
N GLU A 308 -6.12 -10.63 -8.59
CA GLU A 308 -6.80 -9.56 -9.34
C GLU A 308 -5.83 -8.53 -9.92
N GLY A 309 -4.56 -8.57 -9.52
CA GLY A 309 -3.58 -7.53 -9.86
C GLY A 309 -3.77 -6.23 -9.08
N LYS A 310 -4.55 -6.24 -7.99
CA LYS A 310 -4.89 -5.08 -7.15
C LYS A 310 -3.88 -4.83 -6.03
N ASP A 311 -3.95 -5.57 -4.93
CA ASP A 311 -3.34 -5.20 -3.64
C ASP A 311 -1.88 -5.65 -3.55
N ARG A 312 -1.62 -6.95 -3.34
CA ARG A 312 -0.26 -7.55 -3.35
C ARG A 312 0.53 -7.15 -4.60
N THR A 313 -0.12 -7.10 -5.76
CA THR A 313 0.50 -6.65 -7.01
C THR A 313 0.72 -5.15 -7.04
N GLY A 314 -0.20 -4.34 -6.52
CA GLY A 314 -0.03 -2.90 -6.40
C GLY A 314 1.14 -2.54 -5.51
N PHE A 315 1.25 -3.17 -4.34
CA PHE A 315 2.40 -3.01 -3.45
C PHE A 315 3.73 -3.33 -4.18
N VAL A 316 3.83 -4.51 -4.82
CA VAL A 316 5.07 -4.93 -5.50
C VAL A 316 5.37 -4.05 -6.73
N CYS A 317 4.36 -3.55 -7.45
CA CYS A 317 4.56 -2.60 -8.55
C CYS A 317 5.03 -1.23 -8.04
N ALA A 318 4.34 -0.65 -7.06
CA ALA A 318 4.69 0.62 -6.42
C ALA A 318 6.12 0.60 -5.85
N LEU A 319 6.50 -0.50 -5.18
CA LEU A 319 7.86 -0.73 -4.69
C LEU A 319 8.90 -0.70 -5.83
N ILE A 320 8.62 -1.37 -6.96
CA ILE A 320 9.52 -1.42 -8.12
C ILE A 320 9.60 -0.05 -8.82
N GLU A 321 8.49 0.68 -8.91
CA GLU A 321 8.41 2.01 -9.49
C GLU A 321 9.17 3.04 -8.62
N ALA A 322 8.99 2.99 -7.30
CA ALA A 322 9.74 3.78 -6.31
C ALA A 322 11.27 3.54 -6.40
N LEU A 323 11.70 2.27 -6.44
CA LEU A 323 13.12 1.90 -6.65
C LEU A 323 13.70 2.46 -7.96
N LEU A 324 12.85 2.62 -8.98
CA LEU A 324 13.20 3.20 -10.27
C LEU A 324 12.97 4.72 -10.33
N GLY A 325 12.57 5.35 -9.22
CA GLY A 325 12.36 6.79 -9.07
C GLY A 325 11.09 7.31 -9.74
N ALA A 326 9.98 6.60 -9.58
CA ALA A 326 8.65 7.21 -9.69
C ALA A 326 8.38 8.14 -8.51
N ASP A 327 7.50 9.11 -8.69
CA ASP A 327 6.92 9.91 -7.62
C ASP A 327 5.57 9.32 -7.15
N GLU A 328 4.97 9.95 -6.14
CA GLU A 328 3.69 9.50 -5.57
C GLU A 328 2.56 9.61 -6.61
N ASP A 329 2.50 10.69 -7.41
CA ASP A 329 1.53 10.87 -8.51
C ASP A 329 1.59 9.73 -9.55
N GLU A 330 2.80 9.33 -10.01
CA GLU A 330 2.96 8.22 -10.97
C GLU A 330 2.51 6.86 -10.40
N ILE A 331 2.75 6.62 -9.11
CA ILE A 331 2.36 5.38 -8.42
C ILE A 331 0.86 5.35 -8.12
N THR A 332 0.26 6.48 -7.70
CA THR A 332 -1.19 6.63 -7.57
C THR A 332 -1.88 6.32 -8.90
N ALA A 333 -1.38 6.88 -10.01
CA ALA A 333 -1.95 6.64 -11.32
C ALA A 333 -1.92 5.15 -11.75
N ASP A 334 -0.80 4.43 -11.59
CA ASP A 334 -0.79 2.98 -11.90
C ASP A 334 -1.61 2.15 -10.91
N TYR A 335 -1.67 2.52 -9.62
CA TYR A 335 -2.49 1.80 -8.63
C TYR A 335 -3.99 1.96 -8.93
N MET A 336 -4.47 3.20 -9.02
CA MET A 336 -5.88 3.58 -9.19
C MET A 336 -6.46 3.13 -10.53
N GLN A 337 -5.64 3.00 -11.59
CA GLN A 337 -6.04 2.38 -12.86
C GLN A 337 -6.63 0.97 -12.67
N THR A 338 -6.31 0.26 -11.57
CA THR A 338 -6.96 -1.01 -11.22
C THR A 338 -8.46 -0.87 -10.96
N TYR A 339 -8.86 0.21 -10.28
CA TYR A 339 -10.22 0.41 -9.82
C TYR A 339 -11.14 0.85 -10.95
N GLU A 340 -10.64 1.71 -11.84
CA GLU A 340 -11.22 1.96 -13.17
C GLU A 340 -11.43 0.63 -13.95
N ASN A 341 -10.43 -0.27 -13.96
CA ASN A 341 -10.49 -1.54 -14.70
C ASN A 341 -11.42 -2.61 -14.09
N TYR A 342 -11.71 -2.55 -12.78
CA TYR A 342 -12.49 -3.59 -12.09
C TYR A 342 -13.90 -3.17 -11.73
N TYR A 343 -14.07 -1.92 -11.28
CA TYR A 343 -15.29 -1.39 -10.70
C TYR A 343 -15.89 -0.24 -11.54
N ASN A 344 -15.16 0.27 -12.53
CA ASN A 344 -15.56 1.42 -13.36
C ASN A 344 -15.83 2.68 -12.52
N LEU A 345 -15.00 2.93 -11.50
CA LEU A 345 -14.97 4.22 -10.80
C LEU A 345 -14.37 5.31 -11.70
N ASP A 346 -14.86 6.54 -11.56
CA ASP A 346 -14.23 7.78 -12.04
C ASP A 346 -13.50 8.48 -10.87
N SER A 347 -12.62 9.41 -11.19
CA SER A 347 -11.97 10.33 -10.24
C SER A 347 -12.91 11.31 -9.53
N ASP A 348 -14.17 11.41 -9.99
CA ASP A 348 -15.25 12.21 -9.38
C ASP A 348 -16.12 11.38 -8.37
N ASP A 349 -15.85 10.08 -8.15
CA ASP A 349 -16.62 9.21 -7.24
C ASP A 349 -16.06 9.20 -5.79
N ASP A 350 -16.93 9.24 -4.77
CA ASP A 350 -16.55 9.30 -3.35
C ASP A 350 -15.65 8.10 -2.93
N GLU A 351 -15.91 6.90 -3.47
CA GLU A 351 -15.06 5.73 -3.23
C GLU A 351 -13.61 5.91 -3.74
N TYR A 352 -13.38 6.69 -4.80
CA TYR A 352 -12.03 6.91 -5.35
C TYR A 352 -11.16 7.69 -4.36
N GLU A 353 -11.66 8.80 -3.82
CA GLU A 353 -10.97 9.61 -2.79
C GLU A 353 -10.67 8.75 -1.55
N TYR A 354 -11.61 7.90 -1.13
CA TYR A 354 -11.38 6.99 -0.01
C TYR A 354 -10.30 5.93 -0.29
N ILE A 355 -10.26 5.33 -1.48
CA ILE A 355 -9.24 4.34 -1.85
C ILE A 355 -7.84 4.99 -1.88
N GLU A 356 -7.74 6.21 -2.41
CA GLU A 356 -6.49 6.96 -2.48
C GLU A 356 -5.96 7.36 -1.08
N ASP A 357 -6.81 7.89 -0.21
CA ASP A 357 -6.38 8.35 1.12
C ASP A 357 -6.20 7.21 2.16
N ASN A 358 -6.68 5.98 1.87
CA ASN A 358 -6.58 4.82 2.78
C ASN A 358 -5.82 3.62 2.17
N GLN A 359 -6.35 2.94 1.14
CA GLN A 359 -5.76 1.68 0.64
C GLN A 359 -4.42 1.87 -0.09
N LEU A 360 -4.16 3.08 -0.60
CA LEU A 360 -2.85 3.47 -1.08
C LEU A 360 -1.95 4.05 0.03
N SER A 361 -2.53 4.64 1.09
CA SER A 361 -1.80 5.00 2.32
C SER A 361 -1.10 3.77 2.91
N ASP A 362 -1.80 2.63 3.06
CA ASP A 362 -1.23 1.37 3.56
C ASP A 362 0.07 0.96 2.84
N ILE A 363 0.12 1.15 1.51
CA ILE A 363 1.28 0.84 0.68
C ILE A 363 2.44 1.80 1.00
N PHE A 364 2.16 3.11 1.06
CA PHE A 364 3.17 4.09 1.41
C PHE A 364 3.66 3.94 2.85
N GLU A 365 2.77 3.77 3.82
CA GLU A 365 3.14 3.53 5.22
C GLU A 365 4.03 2.31 5.40
N ALA A 366 3.75 1.21 4.68
CA ALA A 366 4.58 0.03 4.70
C ALA A 366 5.96 0.28 4.08
N LEU A 367 6.05 0.98 2.94
CA LEU A 367 7.32 1.37 2.29
C LEU A 367 8.16 2.32 3.16
N TYR A 368 7.54 3.38 3.69
CA TYR A 368 8.18 4.37 4.55
C TYR A 368 8.43 3.87 5.98
N GLY A 369 7.77 2.77 6.39
CA GLY A 369 7.87 2.18 7.72
C GLY A 369 7.21 3.01 8.83
N THR A 370 6.24 3.87 8.50
CA THR A 370 5.57 4.76 9.46
C THR A 370 4.23 5.29 8.93
N GLU A 371 3.26 5.44 9.83
CA GLU A 371 1.94 6.06 9.58
C GLU A 371 2.07 7.55 9.20
N ASP A 372 3.04 8.28 9.78
CA ASP A 372 3.27 9.71 9.50
C ASP A 372 4.15 9.93 8.25
N TYR A 373 3.97 9.12 7.22
CA TYR A 373 4.84 9.12 6.04
C TYR A 373 4.82 10.46 5.29
N LYS A 374 3.65 11.13 5.28
CA LYS A 374 3.45 12.47 4.70
C LYS A 374 4.30 13.57 5.40
N ASN A 375 4.92 13.29 6.56
CA ASN A 375 5.92 14.14 7.23
C ASN A 375 7.33 13.51 7.35
N SER A 376 7.58 12.38 6.69
CA SER A 376 8.86 11.66 6.77
C SER A 376 10.03 12.48 6.21
N SER A 377 11.25 12.18 6.67
CA SER A 377 12.49 12.70 6.07
C SER A 377 13.14 11.74 5.06
N LEU A 378 12.46 10.63 4.76
CA LEU A 378 12.76 9.75 3.63
C LEU A 378 12.28 10.39 2.32
N ASP A 379 12.94 10.05 1.21
CA ASP A 379 12.30 10.06 -0.10
C ASP A 379 11.75 8.65 -0.42
N LEU A 380 10.80 8.56 -1.35
CA LEU A 380 10.10 7.32 -1.69
C LEU A 380 11.02 6.21 -2.23
N ARG A 381 12.13 6.55 -2.92
CA ARG A 381 13.11 5.54 -3.32
C ARG A 381 13.85 5.01 -2.10
N SER A 382 14.38 5.89 -1.24
CA SER A 382 15.07 5.50 -0.02
C SER A 382 14.16 4.68 0.92
N ALA A 383 12.85 4.96 0.94
CA ALA A 383 11.84 4.14 1.61
C ALA A 383 11.76 2.72 1.03
N ALA A 384 11.59 2.58 -0.30
CA ALA A 384 11.54 1.28 -0.96
C ALA A 384 12.87 0.49 -0.87
N GLU A 385 14.03 1.17 -0.88
CA GLU A 385 15.33 0.55 -0.60
C GLU A 385 15.40 0.06 0.87
N CYS A 386 14.97 0.87 1.85
CA CYS A 386 14.84 0.46 3.25
C CYS A 386 13.93 -0.77 3.44
N TYR A 387 12.79 -0.82 2.74
CA TYR A 387 11.83 -1.91 2.84
C TYR A 387 12.44 -3.26 2.42
N LEU A 388 13.16 -3.30 1.30
CA LEU A 388 13.83 -4.52 0.84
C LEU A 388 15.03 -4.90 1.73
N LEU A 389 15.76 -3.92 2.29
CA LEU A 389 16.84 -4.19 3.26
C LEU A 389 16.29 -4.85 4.52
N LYS A 390 15.13 -4.39 5.03
CA LYS A 390 14.36 -5.05 6.11
C LYS A 390 13.75 -6.41 5.70
N GLY A 391 13.95 -6.86 4.46
CA GLY A 391 13.63 -8.21 3.96
C GLY A 391 14.86 -9.06 3.62
N GLY A 392 16.07 -8.63 3.99
CA GLY A 392 17.31 -9.38 3.75
C GLY A 392 17.77 -9.41 2.29
N ILE A 393 17.57 -8.33 1.53
CA ILE A 393 18.26 -8.11 0.25
C ILE A 393 19.64 -7.49 0.46
N GLU A 394 20.61 -7.79 -0.40
CA GLU A 394 21.90 -7.10 -0.41
C GLU A 394 21.84 -5.78 -1.21
N ARG A 395 22.63 -4.77 -0.84
CA ARG A 395 22.70 -3.48 -1.58
C ARG A 395 23.14 -3.67 -3.04
N GLU A 396 24.08 -4.57 -3.30
CA GLU A 396 24.51 -4.95 -4.64
C GLU A 396 23.39 -5.61 -5.47
N GLU A 397 22.42 -6.29 -4.85
CA GLU A 397 21.27 -6.87 -5.53
C GLU A 397 20.25 -5.77 -5.92
N ILE A 398 20.00 -4.79 -5.06
CA ILE A 398 19.20 -3.60 -5.37
C ILE A 398 19.79 -2.87 -6.59
N GLN A 399 21.11 -2.62 -6.60
CA GLN A 399 21.80 -1.97 -7.71
C GLN A 399 21.68 -2.78 -9.01
N GLN A 400 21.90 -4.10 -8.95
CA GLN A 400 21.71 -5.00 -10.10
C GLN A 400 20.26 -4.98 -10.61
N PHE A 401 19.28 -4.92 -9.71
CA PHE A 401 17.85 -4.89 -10.08
C PHE A 401 17.50 -3.58 -10.77
N ARG A 402 17.90 -2.44 -10.19
CA ARG A 402 17.73 -1.11 -10.80
C ARG A 402 18.38 -1.06 -12.19
N GLN A 403 19.60 -1.58 -12.36
CA GLN A 403 20.25 -1.69 -13.69
C GLN A 403 19.50 -2.62 -14.66
N LYS A 404 18.99 -3.76 -14.18
CA LYS A 404 18.26 -4.74 -15.00
C LYS A 404 16.91 -4.20 -15.46
N MET A 405 16.18 -3.46 -14.62
CA MET A 405 14.82 -3.01 -14.91
C MET A 405 14.73 -1.58 -15.48
N GLY A 406 15.58 -0.64 -15.05
CA GLY A 406 15.54 0.77 -15.48
C GLY A 406 16.14 1.02 -16.87
N ASN A 407 15.61 1.99 -17.61
CA ASN A 407 16.34 2.63 -18.71
C ASN A 407 17.57 3.34 -18.13
N VAL A 408 18.64 3.48 -18.91
CA VAL A 408 19.92 3.98 -18.40
C VAL A 408 19.83 5.47 -18.06
N ASP A 409 19.65 5.75 -16.77
CA ASP A 409 20.63 6.47 -15.94
C ASP A 409 20.63 5.80 -14.56
N VAL A 410 21.31 4.64 -14.47
CA VAL A 410 21.49 3.90 -13.22
C VAL A 410 22.98 3.81 -12.92
N ASP A 411 23.41 4.69 -12.02
CA ASP A 411 24.56 4.53 -11.12
C ASP A 411 25.88 4.08 -11.80
N ASP A 412 26.21 4.66 -12.96
CA ASP A 412 27.60 4.71 -13.45
C ASP A 412 28.37 5.74 -12.60
N ILE A 413 28.56 5.41 -11.31
CA ILE A 413 29.32 6.19 -10.32
C ILE A 413 30.78 6.39 -10.78
N ASP A 414 31.26 5.50 -11.66
CA ASP A 414 32.53 5.65 -12.35
C ASP A 414 32.50 6.74 -13.44
N ASN A 415 31.39 7.03 -14.14
CA ASN A 415 31.34 7.99 -15.28
C ASN A 415 30.12 8.93 -15.29
N LEU A 416 30.27 10.11 -14.68
CA LEU A 416 29.24 11.16 -14.71
C LEU A 416 29.03 11.76 -16.13
N THR A 417 27.86 11.48 -16.72
CA THR A 417 27.39 12.08 -17.97
C THR A 417 26.36 13.17 -17.69
N ILE A 418 26.58 14.39 -18.18
CA ILE A 418 25.70 15.54 -17.90
C ILE A 418 25.22 16.15 -19.22
N ASP A 419 23.94 16.04 -19.53
CA ASP A 419 23.37 16.88 -20.60
C ASP A 419 23.22 18.32 -20.11
N ILE A 420 23.68 19.26 -20.94
CA ILE A 420 23.55 20.70 -20.70
C ILE A 420 22.65 21.36 -21.75
N SER A 421 21.90 20.59 -22.53
CA SER A 421 20.93 21.14 -23.48
C SER A 421 19.95 22.09 -22.78
N GLY A 422 19.55 23.16 -23.49
CA GLY A 422 18.83 24.30 -22.91
C GLY A 422 19.68 25.26 -22.04
N HIS A 423 20.67 24.76 -21.31
CA HIS A 423 21.49 25.53 -20.37
C HIS A 423 22.49 26.46 -21.08
N LYS A 424 22.86 27.56 -20.41
CA LYS A 424 23.78 28.58 -20.93
C LYS A 424 24.76 29.06 -19.87
N ALA A 425 26.00 29.27 -20.27
CA ALA A 425 26.99 29.94 -19.44
C ALA A 425 26.57 31.40 -19.18
N ASN A 426 26.75 31.86 -17.94
CA ASN A 426 26.52 33.26 -17.58
C ASN A 426 27.70 34.17 -18.01
N GLU A 427 27.63 35.46 -17.69
CA GLU A 427 28.66 36.46 -18.03
C GLU A 427 30.08 36.17 -17.51
N ASN A 428 30.23 35.25 -16.55
CA ASN A 428 31.51 34.81 -16.01
C ASN A 428 31.97 33.44 -16.58
N GLY A 429 31.24 32.90 -17.56
CA GLY A 429 31.48 31.61 -18.19
C GLY A 429 31.00 30.39 -17.38
N ILE A 430 30.16 30.61 -16.35
CA ILE A 430 29.70 29.54 -15.46
C ILE A 430 28.37 28.97 -15.96
N VAL A 431 28.34 27.66 -16.25
CA VAL A 431 27.11 26.86 -16.38
C VAL A 431 26.74 26.33 -14.98
N ARG A 432 25.45 26.28 -14.66
CA ARG A 432 24.93 25.58 -13.49
C ARG A 432 23.89 24.57 -13.92
N ILE A 433 23.93 23.39 -13.31
CA ILE A 433 22.93 22.34 -13.40
C ILE A 433 22.57 21.92 -11.97
N TYR A 434 21.29 21.63 -11.80
CA TYR A 434 20.69 21.12 -10.58
C TYR A 434 19.89 19.91 -11.01
N ASP A 435 20.30 18.73 -10.55
CA ASP A 435 19.56 17.49 -10.69
C ASP A 435 19.06 17.15 -9.29
N SER A 436 17.95 17.77 -8.91
CA SER A 436 17.32 17.62 -7.59
C SER A 436 16.53 16.32 -7.47
N ASP A 437 16.09 15.80 -8.62
CA ASP A 437 15.02 14.81 -8.75
C ASP A 437 15.61 13.39 -8.87
N ARG A 438 16.94 13.28 -8.69
CA ARG A 438 17.72 12.06 -8.76
C ARG A 438 18.76 12.04 -7.64
N VAL A 439 18.74 10.97 -6.83
CA VAL A 439 19.83 10.59 -5.94
C VAL A 439 20.93 9.94 -6.77
N PHE A 440 22.18 10.34 -6.56
CA PHE A 440 23.37 9.82 -7.26
C PHE A 440 24.35 9.08 -6.35
N TYR A 441 24.19 9.20 -5.03
CA TYR A 441 25.08 8.61 -4.03
C TYR A 441 24.28 8.20 -2.78
N GLU A 442 24.52 7.02 -2.22
CA GLU A 442 24.19 6.73 -0.81
C GLU A 442 25.34 7.24 0.08
N TYR A 443 25.03 7.77 1.26
CA TYR A 443 26.03 8.01 2.29
C TYR A 443 26.45 6.69 2.94
N THR A 444 27.69 6.25 2.73
CA THR A 444 28.21 4.96 3.24
C THR A 444 28.99 5.09 4.56
N GLY A 445 28.68 6.10 5.38
CA GLY A 445 29.48 6.45 6.56
C GLY A 445 30.78 7.21 6.25
N ASP A 446 31.32 7.06 5.04
CA ASP A 446 32.64 7.53 4.61
C ASP A 446 32.59 8.81 3.74
N MET A 447 33.75 9.35 3.35
CA MET A 447 33.82 10.48 2.42
C MET A 447 33.55 10.03 0.98
N ILE A 448 32.44 10.49 0.40
CA ILE A 448 32.11 10.29 -1.01
C ILE A 448 33.15 11.01 -1.87
N VAL A 449 33.80 10.27 -2.78
CA VAL A 449 34.67 10.81 -3.82
C VAL A 449 34.05 10.42 -5.15
N PRO A 450 33.38 11.36 -5.87
CA PRO A 450 32.90 11.12 -7.23
C PRO A 450 34.01 10.54 -8.11
N GLY A 451 33.64 9.60 -8.99
CA GLY A 451 34.60 8.88 -9.83
C GLY A 451 35.59 9.80 -10.54
N ASN A 452 36.88 9.44 -10.54
CA ASN A 452 37.93 10.24 -11.19
C ASN A 452 37.76 10.36 -12.72
N SER A 453 36.81 9.64 -13.31
CA SER A 453 36.65 9.47 -14.75
C SER A 453 35.94 10.65 -15.41
N SER A 454 35.61 10.47 -16.69
CA SER A 454 35.53 11.57 -17.63
C SER A 454 34.13 12.15 -17.84
N LEU A 455 33.96 13.43 -17.50
CA LEU A 455 32.79 14.22 -17.87
C LEU A 455 32.58 14.20 -19.40
N THR A 456 31.43 13.69 -19.84
CA THR A 456 31.02 13.78 -21.25
C THR A 456 30.05 14.94 -21.46
N PHE A 457 30.43 15.88 -22.33
CA PHE A 457 29.63 17.06 -22.71
C PHE A 457 29.63 17.26 -24.24
N GLY A 458 28.43 17.40 -24.82
CA GLY A 458 28.25 17.82 -26.22
C GLY A 458 28.85 16.83 -27.23
N GLY A 459 28.87 15.54 -26.90
CA GLY A 459 29.50 14.48 -27.71
C GLY A 459 31.03 14.44 -27.63
N ASN A 460 31.64 15.12 -26.66
CA ASN A 460 33.07 15.08 -26.39
C ASN A 460 33.28 14.66 -24.93
N THR A 461 34.34 13.90 -24.67
CA THR A 461 34.67 13.34 -23.35
C THR A 461 35.93 14.02 -22.83
N TYR A 462 35.87 14.54 -21.60
CA TYR A 462 36.87 15.38 -20.96
C TYR A 462 37.41 14.69 -19.71
N SER A 463 38.71 14.75 -19.40
CA SER A 463 39.26 14.08 -18.21
C SER A 463 39.71 15.03 -17.09
N SER A 464 39.75 14.50 -15.86
CA SER A 464 40.29 15.16 -14.67
C SER A 464 41.82 15.35 -14.69
N GLU A 465 42.54 14.59 -15.52
CA GLU A 465 44.00 14.73 -15.68
C GLU A 465 44.39 15.75 -16.78
N ASP A 466 43.58 15.86 -17.84
CA ASP A 466 43.90 16.70 -19.01
C ASP A 466 43.02 17.95 -19.15
N ASP A 467 41.73 17.96 -18.80
CA ASP A 467 40.77 18.99 -19.23
C ASP A 467 40.20 19.88 -18.12
N TYR A 468 40.05 19.38 -16.88
CA TYR A 468 39.52 20.15 -15.75
C TYR A 468 40.14 19.81 -14.40
N GLU A 469 40.08 20.75 -13.47
CA GLU A 469 40.23 20.51 -12.03
C GLU A 469 38.84 20.33 -11.39
N LEU A 470 38.66 19.39 -10.46
CA LEU A 470 37.40 19.10 -9.79
C LEU A 470 37.39 19.63 -8.34
N GLU A 471 36.53 20.60 -8.02
CA GLU A 471 36.19 20.95 -6.62
C GLU A 471 34.92 20.21 -6.19
N VAL A 472 35.01 19.26 -5.25
CA VAL A 472 33.86 18.63 -4.59
C VAL A 472 33.53 19.35 -3.27
N ARG A 473 32.25 19.37 -2.85
CA ARG A 473 31.78 19.90 -1.56
C ARG A 473 30.56 19.13 -1.04
N CYS A 474 30.41 19.13 0.28
CA CYS A 474 29.29 18.49 1.00
C CYS A 474 29.22 16.98 0.75
N ASN A 475 30.38 16.32 0.81
CA ASN A 475 30.59 14.92 0.46
C ASN A 475 30.95 14.03 1.67
N GLU A 476 30.68 14.51 2.88
CA GLU A 476 30.91 13.77 4.15
C GLU A 476 29.60 13.44 4.87
N HIS A 477 28.46 13.93 4.38
CA HIS A 477 27.13 13.97 5.02
C HIS A 477 26.06 13.83 3.92
N ALA A 478 24.84 13.41 4.27
CA ALA A 478 23.74 13.35 3.31
C ALA A 478 23.20 14.75 2.92
N GLY A 479 22.37 14.79 1.86
CA GLY A 479 21.86 16.03 1.27
C GLY A 479 22.64 16.46 0.02
N ILE A 480 22.81 17.77 -0.18
CA ILE A 480 23.23 18.30 -1.48
C ILE A 480 24.76 18.27 -1.67
N LEU A 481 25.24 17.37 -2.53
CA LEU A 481 26.58 17.40 -3.11
C LEU A 481 26.72 18.60 -4.06
N THR A 482 27.93 19.18 -4.15
CA THR A 482 28.24 20.14 -5.22
C THR A 482 29.62 19.88 -5.82
N GLU A 483 29.62 19.54 -7.10
CA GLU A 483 30.81 19.36 -7.92
C GLU A 483 31.06 20.57 -8.82
N LYS A 484 32.33 20.93 -9.04
CA LYS A 484 32.69 22.00 -9.96
C LYS A 484 33.87 21.63 -10.84
N PHE A 485 33.59 21.51 -12.12
CA PHE A 485 34.55 21.22 -13.19
C PHE A 485 35.13 22.56 -13.65
N ILE A 486 36.40 22.80 -13.36
CA ILE A 486 37.13 24.03 -13.70
C ILE A 486 37.95 23.78 -14.96
N PHE A 487 37.43 24.19 -16.11
CA PHE A 487 38.03 23.84 -17.40
C PHE A 487 39.31 24.62 -17.69
N ASN A 488 40.36 23.91 -18.10
CA ASN A 488 41.62 24.50 -18.55
C ASN A 488 41.64 24.68 -20.09
N GLU A 489 42.66 25.35 -20.62
CA GLU A 489 42.75 25.71 -22.04
C GLU A 489 42.72 24.51 -23.00
N LYS A 490 43.23 23.33 -22.62
CA LYS A 490 43.26 22.11 -23.47
C LYS A 490 41.87 21.67 -23.93
N SER A 491 40.87 21.79 -23.05
CA SER A 491 39.48 21.41 -23.31
C SER A 491 38.83 22.20 -24.47
N GLY A 492 39.39 23.35 -24.82
CA GLY A 492 38.79 24.30 -25.77
C GLY A 492 37.42 24.85 -25.30
N LEU A 493 37.04 24.65 -24.04
CA LEU A 493 35.81 25.19 -23.46
C LEU A 493 35.94 26.67 -23.04
N PRO A 494 37.07 27.14 -22.47
CA PRO A 494 37.28 28.57 -22.19
C PRO A 494 37.20 29.44 -23.45
N GLU A 495 37.71 28.97 -24.60
CA GLU A 495 37.58 29.67 -25.89
C GLU A 495 36.12 29.81 -26.37
N LYS A 496 35.25 28.87 -25.99
CA LYS A 496 33.81 28.87 -26.26
C LYS A 496 33.01 29.66 -25.21
N GLY A 497 33.68 30.26 -24.23
CA GLY A 497 33.07 31.02 -23.14
C GLY A 497 32.54 30.16 -21.97
N ILE A 498 32.96 28.89 -21.86
CA ILE A 498 32.62 28.01 -20.73
C ILE A 498 33.89 27.83 -19.87
N SER A 499 33.93 28.49 -18.73
CA SER A 499 35.06 28.46 -17.78
C SER A 499 34.85 27.47 -16.63
N LYS A 500 33.59 27.21 -16.25
CA LYS A 500 33.22 26.32 -15.16
C LYS A 500 31.85 25.71 -15.38
N LEU A 501 31.71 24.41 -15.11
CA LEU A 501 30.42 23.78 -14.85
C LEU A 501 30.30 23.60 -13.33
N ILE A 502 29.13 23.92 -12.77
CA ILE A 502 28.74 23.55 -11.42
C ILE A 502 27.59 22.56 -11.55
N TYR A 503 27.80 21.37 -11.02
CA TYR A 503 26.82 20.30 -10.93
C TYR A 503 26.40 20.13 -9.47
N THR A 504 25.15 19.74 -9.27
CA THR A 504 24.49 19.70 -7.96
C THR A 504 23.57 18.48 -7.94
N ALA A 505 23.78 17.58 -6.98
CA ALA A 505 23.18 16.26 -6.92
C ALA A 505 22.82 15.91 -5.47
N SER A 506 21.89 14.97 -5.29
CA SER A 506 21.47 14.49 -3.98
C SER A 506 22.27 13.26 -3.52
N ILE A 507 22.71 13.28 -2.26
CA ILE A 507 23.22 12.16 -1.49
C ILE A 507 22.08 11.69 -0.58
N ALA A 508 21.59 10.46 -0.77
CA ALA A 508 20.66 9.85 0.16
C ALA A 508 21.34 9.49 1.49
N PRO A 509 20.66 9.64 2.63
CA PRO A 509 21.15 9.11 3.90
C PRO A 509 21.19 7.57 3.90
N LYS A 510 22.10 6.96 4.69
CA LYS A 510 22.19 5.49 4.77
C LYS A 510 20.91 4.92 5.39
N CYS A 511 20.28 3.91 4.76
CA CYS A 511 19.31 3.10 5.50
C CYS A 511 20.01 2.19 6.51
N VAL A 512 19.45 2.12 7.72
CA VAL A 512 20.02 1.37 8.85
C VAL A 512 19.01 0.33 9.35
N THR A 513 19.39 -0.94 9.27
CA THR A 513 18.76 -2.06 10.00
C THR A 513 19.45 -2.31 11.34
N ASP A 514 18.99 -3.31 12.09
CA ASP A 514 19.68 -3.87 13.25
C ASP A 514 21.00 -4.55 12.85
N GLU A 515 21.03 -5.27 11.73
CA GLU A 515 22.24 -5.90 11.18
C GLU A 515 23.33 -4.88 10.76
N ASP A 516 22.96 -3.65 10.44
CA ASP A 516 23.88 -2.56 10.08
C ASP A 516 24.70 -2.01 11.29
N ILE A 517 24.37 -2.34 12.55
CA ILE A 517 24.91 -1.62 13.73
C ILE A 517 25.35 -2.46 14.94
N GLU A 518 26.39 -1.99 15.64
CA GLU A 518 26.72 -2.40 17.03
C GLU A 518 26.26 -1.33 18.03
N ILE A 519 25.32 -1.68 18.90
CA ILE A 519 24.86 -0.83 20.01
C ILE A 519 25.62 -1.20 21.29
N GLU A 520 26.48 -0.31 21.78
CA GLU A 520 27.04 -0.44 23.12
C GLU A 520 26.18 0.31 24.14
N THR A 521 25.80 -0.37 25.23
CA THR A 521 25.18 0.22 26.43
C THR A 521 26.21 0.50 27.55
N ASP A 522 25.77 1.17 28.62
CA ASP A 522 26.51 1.34 29.88
C ASP A 522 25.96 0.46 31.02
N ASP A 523 26.54 0.58 32.23
CA ASP A 523 26.14 -0.19 33.42
C ASP A 523 24.70 0.12 33.91
N GLU A 524 24.00 1.10 33.31
CA GLU A 524 22.60 1.46 33.55
C GLU A 524 21.73 1.22 32.29
N GLU A 525 22.17 0.32 31.40
CA GLU A 525 21.52 -0.14 30.16
C GLU A 525 21.26 0.97 29.11
N LYS A 526 21.94 2.13 29.23
CA LYS A 526 21.76 3.27 28.30
C LYS A 526 22.73 3.22 27.14
N ILE A 527 22.25 3.56 25.94
CA ILE A 527 23.08 3.68 24.74
C ILE A 527 24.25 4.66 24.98
N LYS A 528 25.45 4.09 24.94
CA LYS A 528 26.74 4.73 25.14
C LYS A 528 27.42 5.08 23.81
N ARG A 529 27.29 4.20 22.80
CA ARG A 529 27.53 4.51 21.38
C ARG A 529 26.75 3.55 20.49
N ILE A 530 26.45 4.00 19.26
CA ILE A 530 26.05 3.16 18.14
C ILE A 530 27.20 3.23 17.14
N VAL A 531 27.56 2.09 16.53
CA VAL A 531 28.59 1.98 15.51
C VAL A 531 27.94 1.47 14.22
N ASP A 532 28.14 2.18 13.12
CA ASP A 532 27.82 1.71 11.76
C ASP A 532 28.88 0.65 11.38
N LEU A 533 28.46 -0.57 11.06
CA LEU A 533 29.36 -1.72 10.90
C LEU A 533 30.15 -1.69 9.59
N ASP A 534 29.61 -1.08 8.53
CA ASP A 534 30.31 -0.92 7.24
C ASP A 534 31.53 0.00 7.35
N SER A 535 31.31 1.22 7.85
CA SER A 535 32.36 2.23 7.98
C SER A 535 33.18 2.10 9.27
N GLY A 536 32.68 1.33 10.25
CA GLY A 536 33.19 1.31 11.62
C GLY A 536 33.03 2.65 12.37
N ALA A 537 32.24 3.59 11.84
CA ALA A 537 32.09 4.93 12.40
C ALA A 537 31.09 4.96 13.56
N VAL A 538 31.36 5.80 14.56
CA VAL A 538 30.40 6.05 15.65
C VAL A 538 29.30 7.00 15.15
N ILE A 539 28.08 6.48 15.05
CA ILE A 539 26.91 7.27 14.66
C ILE A 539 26.67 8.36 15.73
N ARG A 540 26.66 9.62 15.29
CA ARG A 540 26.61 10.78 16.18
C ARG A 540 25.17 11.01 16.66
N ARG A 541 24.97 11.44 17.90
CA ARG A 541 23.64 11.75 18.49
C ARG A 541 22.86 12.91 17.82
N ARG A 542 23.39 13.51 16.72
CA ARG A 542 22.60 14.35 15.80
C ARG A 542 21.82 13.52 14.77
N ASN A 543 22.25 12.30 14.47
CA ASN A 543 21.74 11.43 13.43
C ASN A 543 20.76 10.37 13.94
N TYR A 544 20.41 10.41 15.22
CA TYR A 544 19.38 9.55 15.78
C TYR A 544 18.77 10.19 17.01
N HIS A 545 17.55 9.78 17.31
CA HIS A 545 16.91 9.98 18.61
C HIS A 545 16.41 8.64 19.13
N LEU A 546 15.74 8.68 20.28
CA LEU A 546 14.85 7.60 20.68
C LEU A 546 13.42 8.11 20.50
N ASP A 547 12.48 7.18 20.37
CA ASP A 547 11.06 7.46 20.57
C ASP A 547 10.77 7.89 22.03
N ASP A 548 9.50 8.19 22.33
CA ASP A 548 9.10 8.69 23.65
C ASP A 548 9.18 7.61 24.75
N ASP A 549 8.82 6.36 24.44
CA ASP A 549 8.90 5.23 25.38
C ASP A 549 10.34 4.70 25.52
N LYS A 550 11.14 4.82 24.45
CA LYS A 550 12.55 4.39 24.29
C LYS A 550 12.72 2.90 23.97
N THR A 551 11.77 2.34 23.21
CA THR A 551 11.87 1.00 22.62
C THR A 551 12.58 1.00 21.26
N LYS A 552 12.72 2.16 20.59
CA LYS A 552 13.33 2.29 19.26
C LYS A 552 14.41 3.37 19.18
N ILE A 553 15.39 3.13 18.31
CA ILE A 553 16.26 4.14 17.74
C ILE A 553 15.65 4.61 16.42
N ILE A 554 15.34 5.91 16.32
CA ILE A 554 14.86 6.52 15.06
C ILE A 554 15.99 7.38 14.48
N PHE A 555 16.52 6.98 13.32
CA PHE A 555 17.63 7.64 12.63
C PHE A 555 17.18 8.89 11.85
N LYS A 556 18.12 9.79 11.54
CA LYS A 556 17.91 11.04 10.76
C LYS A 556 19.22 11.67 10.26
N ASN A 557 19.10 12.73 9.46
CA ASN A 557 20.19 13.50 8.87
C ASN A 557 21.06 12.69 7.91
N ASP A 558 22.16 12.09 8.36
CA ASP A 558 23.03 11.28 7.48
C ASP A 558 22.59 9.81 7.38
N TYR A 559 21.67 9.38 8.26
CA TYR A 559 21.15 8.01 8.35
C TYR A 559 19.62 8.09 8.43
N ILE A 560 18.92 7.01 8.06
CA ILE A 560 17.45 6.87 8.03
C ILE A 560 17.05 5.46 8.44
N GLY A 561 15.75 5.27 8.72
CA GLY A 561 15.20 4.03 9.25
C GLY A 561 15.04 4.04 10.77
N GLU A 562 14.57 2.91 11.29
CA GLU A 562 14.36 2.66 12.71
C GLU A 562 14.70 1.22 13.08
N VAL A 563 15.22 1.06 14.30
CA VAL A 563 15.71 -0.19 14.89
C VAL A 563 15.20 -0.32 16.32
N ASP A 564 14.61 -1.46 16.66
CA ASP A 564 14.13 -1.79 18.00
C ASP A 564 15.26 -2.10 19.00
N LEU A 565 14.95 -2.09 20.30
CA LEU A 565 15.91 -2.21 21.41
C LEU A 565 15.65 -3.40 22.37
N GLU A 566 14.81 -4.36 21.96
CA GLU A 566 14.38 -5.51 22.80
C GLU A 566 15.42 -6.65 22.93
#